data_AF-A0AA92GZK4-F1
#
_entry.id   AF-A0AA92GZK4-F1
#
_cell.length_a   1.000
_cell.length_b   1.000
_cell.length_c   1.000
_cell.angle_alpha   90.00
_cell.angle_beta   90.00
_cell.angle_gamma   90.00
#
_symmetry.space_group_name_H-M   'P 1'
#
loop_
_entity.id
_entity.type
_entity.pdbx_description
1 polymer ?
#
loop_
_entity_poly.entity_id
_entity_poly.type
_entity_poly.pdbx_seq_one_letter_code
_entity_poly.pdbx_strand_id
1 'polypeptide(L)'
;MKPMLYCCTLLALTACVAIWRIGTPVDGASCPGSPVVSGPLSEFIDQYVNDSQGADWRDDGGPLGILQDPAAQAIVQRPEAHYCEALALLADPQRSETQKVHATALMLALPIDHYLGWMDATHGLYQHGAIGQAVMQLVVFPRSTALDYWWLPQWRSRFQRDAPGLYDPAFVSQVLNGQHWFSYPGQGY
;
A
#
# COMPACT_ATOMS: atom_id res chain seq x y z
N MET A 1 -13.84 18.24 -41.57
CA MET A 1 -14.49 17.49 -40.47
C MET A 1 -13.88 16.11 -40.22
N LYS A 2 -13.68 15.25 -41.23
CA LYS A 2 -13.02 13.92 -41.07
C LYS A 2 -11.61 13.93 -40.41
N PRO A 3 -10.65 14.80 -40.80
CA PRO A 3 -9.29 14.74 -40.24
C PRO A 3 -9.24 15.12 -38.75
N MET A 4 -10.13 16.01 -38.30
CA MET A 4 -10.23 16.41 -36.90
C MET A 4 -10.79 15.27 -36.03
N LEU A 5 -11.73 14.49 -36.57
CA LEU A 5 -12.27 13.29 -35.91
C LEU A 5 -11.19 12.22 -35.73
N TYR A 6 -10.37 11.97 -36.76
CA TYR A 6 -9.26 11.01 -36.69
C TYR A 6 -8.20 11.42 -35.67
N CYS A 7 -7.83 12.71 -35.62
CA CYS A 7 -6.91 13.23 -34.60
C CYS A 7 -7.47 13.05 -33.18
N CYS A 8 -8.75 13.38 -32.94
CA CYS A 8 -9.36 13.18 -31.62
C CYS A 8 -9.39 11.71 -31.20
N THR A 9 -9.71 10.79 -32.11
CA THR A 9 -9.70 9.35 -31.79
C THR A 9 -8.28 8.84 -31.51
N LEU A 10 -7.28 9.28 -32.26
CA LEU A 10 -5.88 8.91 -32.02
C LEU A 10 -5.38 9.43 -30.67
N LEU A 11 -5.71 10.67 -30.33
CA LEU A 11 -5.37 11.28 -29.03
C LEU A 11 -6.06 10.57 -27.86
N ALA A 12 -7.33 10.20 -28.01
CA ALA A 12 -8.04 9.42 -27.01
C ALA A 12 -7.41 8.04 -26.82
N LEU A 13 -7.06 7.35 -27.91
CA LEU A 13 -6.40 6.05 -27.86
C LEU A 13 -5.01 6.12 -27.22
N THR A 14 -4.19 7.11 -27.57
CA THR A 14 -2.86 7.27 -26.96
C THR A 14 -2.96 7.64 -25.49
N ALA A 15 -3.91 8.49 -25.09
CA ALA A 15 -4.19 8.77 -23.70
C ALA A 15 -4.64 7.52 -22.94
N CYS A 16 -5.54 6.71 -23.51
CA CYS A 16 -5.95 5.44 -22.91
C CYS A 16 -4.76 4.48 -22.72
N VAL A 17 -3.90 4.32 -23.73
CA VAL A 17 -2.71 3.47 -23.64
C VAL A 17 -1.72 4.00 -22.60
N ALA A 18 -1.49 5.31 -22.56
CA ALA A 18 -0.61 5.93 -21.59
C ALA A 18 -1.12 5.73 -20.15
N ILE A 19 -2.41 5.97 -19.90
CA ILE A 19 -3.04 5.71 -18.59
C ILE A 19 -2.96 4.23 -18.22
N TRP A 20 -3.10 3.33 -19.19
CA TRP A 20 -2.98 1.89 -18.97
C TRP A 20 -1.56 1.44 -18.63
N ARG A 21 -0.55 2.20 -19.05
CA ARG A 21 0.86 1.98 -18.70
C ARG A 21 1.25 2.58 -17.36
N ILE A 22 0.49 3.54 -16.83
CA ILE A 22 0.70 4.05 -15.47
C ILE A 22 0.38 2.93 -14.48
N GLY A 23 1.38 2.55 -13.68
CA GLY A 23 1.20 1.57 -12.62
C GLY A 23 1.09 0.13 -13.13
N THR A 24 1.78 -0.26 -14.20
CA THR A 24 1.98 -1.70 -14.43
C THR A 24 2.63 -2.29 -13.17
N PRO A 25 1.97 -3.22 -12.47
CA PRO A 25 2.41 -3.64 -11.15
C PRO A 25 3.78 -4.29 -11.23
N VAL A 26 4.67 -3.95 -10.29
CA VAL A 26 5.90 -4.72 -10.11
C VAL A 26 5.50 -6.11 -9.64
N ASP A 27 5.94 -7.13 -10.37
CA ASP A 27 5.68 -8.51 -9.97
C ASP A 27 6.47 -8.81 -8.69
N GLY A 28 5.76 -9.09 -7.59
CA GLY A 28 6.38 -9.50 -6.33
C GLY A 28 7.20 -10.78 -6.44
N ALA A 29 6.92 -11.63 -7.44
CA ALA A 29 7.72 -12.80 -7.76
C ALA A 29 9.12 -12.46 -8.31
N SER A 30 9.35 -11.19 -8.67
CA SER A 30 10.66 -10.69 -9.12
C SER A 30 11.66 -10.53 -7.98
N CYS A 31 11.23 -10.61 -6.71
CA CYS A 31 12.13 -10.51 -5.57
C CYS A 31 13.14 -11.66 -5.64
N PRO A 32 14.41 -11.39 -5.95
CA PRO A 32 15.37 -12.43 -6.25
C PRO A 32 15.72 -13.22 -4.98
N GLY A 33 15.50 -14.54 -5.02
CA GLY A 33 16.17 -15.55 -4.20
C GLY A 33 16.23 -15.33 -2.69
N SER A 34 15.37 -16.06 -1.97
CA SER A 34 15.18 -16.11 -0.51
C SER A 34 14.68 -14.81 0.12
N PRO A 35 13.62 -14.87 0.95
CA PRO A 35 13.15 -13.70 1.68
C PRO A 35 14.32 -13.12 2.48
N VAL A 36 14.69 -11.88 2.20
CA VAL A 36 15.63 -11.15 3.05
C VAL A 36 14.87 -10.87 4.34
N VAL A 37 14.94 -11.82 5.28
CA VAL A 37 14.32 -11.71 6.61
C VAL A 37 15.14 -10.77 7.52
N SER A 38 16.32 -10.37 7.06
CA SER A 38 17.25 -9.49 7.78
C SER A 38 17.90 -8.50 6.82
N GLY A 39 17.45 -7.26 6.89
CA GLY A 39 18.01 -6.10 6.21
C GLY A 39 17.65 -4.82 6.98
N PRO A 40 17.90 -3.64 6.38
CA PRO A 40 17.74 -2.36 7.08
C PRO A 40 16.30 -2.09 7.56
N LEU A 41 15.28 -2.55 6.84
CA LEU A 41 13.88 -2.36 7.27
C LEU A 41 13.57 -3.22 8.50
N SER A 42 13.98 -4.49 8.49
CA SER A 42 13.74 -5.44 9.57
C SER A 42 14.50 -5.03 10.83
N GLU A 43 15.76 -4.61 10.67
CA GLU A 43 16.57 -4.06 11.77
C GLU A 43 15.92 -2.82 12.39
N PHE A 44 15.43 -1.89 11.57
CA PHE A 44 14.72 -0.71 12.04
C PHE A 44 13.45 -1.08 12.82
N ILE A 45 12.63 -1.98 12.27
CA ILE A 45 11.38 -2.41 12.93
C ILE A 45 11.66 -3.13 14.25
N ASP A 46 12.68 -3.99 14.29
CA ASP A 46 13.06 -4.70 15.50
C ASP A 46 13.56 -3.75 16.58
N GLN A 47 14.36 -2.76 16.20
CA GLN A 47 14.81 -1.72 17.11
C GLN A 47 13.64 -0.88 17.63
N TYR A 48 12.75 -0.42 16.74
CA TYR A 48 11.59 0.40 17.11
C TYR A 48 10.65 -0.32 18.09
N VAL A 49 10.34 -1.59 17.82
CA VAL A 49 9.50 -2.42 18.72
C VAL A 49 10.20 -2.70 20.05
N ASN A 50 11.52 -2.88 20.04
CA ASN A 50 12.28 -3.05 21.29
C ASN A 50 12.30 -1.76 22.13
N ASP A 51 12.44 -0.60 21.50
CA ASP A 51 12.42 0.71 22.16
C ASP A 51 11.04 1.04 22.75
N SER A 52 9.96 0.58 22.10
CA SER A 52 8.60 0.62 22.64
C SER A 52 8.30 -0.51 23.64
N GLN A 53 9.31 -1.29 24.04
CA GLN A 53 9.20 -2.42 24.97
C GLN A 53 8.20 -3.50 24.53
N GLY A 54 8.00 -3.65 23.23
CA GLY A 54 7.07 -4.61 22.65
C GLY A 54 5.60 -4.19 22.76
N ALA A 55 5.32 -2.90 22.95
CA ALA A 55 3.96 -2.38 22.95
C ALA A 55 3.21 -2.77 21.67
N ASP A 56 1.91 -3.06 21.81
CA ASP A 56 1.05 -3.28 20.63
C ASP A 56 0.96 -1.98 19.83
N TRP A 57 0.93 -2.09 18.50
CA TRP A 57 0.86 -0.92 17.61
C TRP A 57 -0.32 0.02 17.92
N ARG A 58 -1.39 -0.48 18.56
CA ARG A 58 -2.53 0.35 19.00
C ARG A 58 -2.18 1.29 20.13
N ASP A 59 -1.26 0.89 21.00
CA ASP A 59 -0.85 1.65 22.18
C ASP A 59 0.32 2.58 21.88
N ASP A 60 1.05 2.34 20.78
CA ASP A 60 2.21 3.11 20.35
C ASP A 60 1.86 4.14 19.25
N GLY A 61 0.90 5.01 19.54
CA GLY A 61 0.47 6.05 18.60
C GLY A 61 -0.27 5.54 17.36
N GLY A 62 -0.71 4.28 17.37
CA GLY A 62 -1.44 3.64 16.27
C GLY A 62 -0.53 3.12 15.15
N PRO A 63 -1.12 2.65 14.03
CA PRO A 63 -0.37 2.05 12.93
C PRO A 63 0.72 2.97 12.36
N LEU A 64 0.48 4.29 12.40
CA LEU A 64 1.37 5.31 11.86
C LEU A 64 2.31 5.91 12.90
N GLY A 65 2.28 5.49 14.16
CA GLY A 65 3.17 6.00 15.21
C GLY A 65 4.64 5.96 14.80
N ILE A 66 5.05 4.85 14.16
CA ILE A 66 6.40 4.64 13.64
C ILE A 66 6.89 5.74 12.67
N LEU A 67 5.99 6.45 11.98
CA LEU A 67 6.36 7.53 11.06
C LEU A 67 6.86 8.79 11.77
N GLN A 68 6.67 8.89 13.09
CA GLN A 68 7.19 9.98 13.92
C GLN A 68 8.68 9.80 14.23
N ASP A 69 9.22 8.58 14.08
CA ASP A 69 10.65 8.33 14.22
C ASP A 69 11.42 8.99 13.06
N PRO A 70 12.41 9.86 13.33
CA PRO A 70 13.21 10.47 12.27
C PRO A 70 13.92 9.45 11.37
N ALA A 71 14.31 8.29 11.88
CA ALA A 71 14.97 7.23 11.10
C ALA A 71 14.00 6.56 10.11
N ALA A 72 12.69 6.55 10.39
CA ALA A 72 11.68 6.07 9.45
C ALA A 72 11.65 6.87 8.14
N GLN A 73 12.06 8.14 8.17
CA GLN A 73 12.07 9.01 7.00
C GLN A 73 12.99 8.50 5.89
N ALA A 74 14.12 7.87 6.24
CA ALA A 74 15.03 7.31 5.24
C ALA A 74 14.37 6.17 4.45
N ILE A 75 13.52 5.37 5.12
CA ILE A 75 12.76 4.28 4.50
C ILE A 75 11.61 4.86 3.66
N VAL A 76 10.85 5.81 4.21
CA VAL A 76 9.67 6.42 3.53
C VAL A 76 10.06 7.24 2.29
N GLN A 77 11.29 7.77 2.23
CA GLN A 77 11.78 8.48 1.04
C GLN A 77 12.16 7.55 -0.11
N ARG A 78 12.48 6.28 0.19
CA ARG A 78 12.84 5.25 -0.79
C ARG A 78 12.24 3.88 -0.45
N PRO A 79 10.90 3.79 -0.30
CA PRO A 79 10.26 2.57 0.17
C PRO A 79 10.41 1.41 -0.83
N GLU A 80 10.57 1.71 -2.12
CA GLU A 80 10.83 0.73 -3.17
C GLU A 80 12.12 -0.06 -2.94
N ALA A 81 13.13 0.54 -2.29
CA ALA A 81 14.39 -0.13 -1.95
C ALA A 81 14.19 -1.23 -0.89
N HIS A 82 13.10 -1.16 -0.13
CA HIS A 82 12.76 -2.09 0.95
C HIS A 82 11.57 -3.00 0.59
N TYR A 83 11.03 -2.90 -0.62
CA TYR A 83 9.82 -3.60 -1.05
C TYR A 83 9.89 -5.12 -0.83
N CYS A 84 10.96 -5.77 -1.28
CA CYS A 84 11.13 -7.21 -1.14
C CYS A 84 11.34 -7.65 0.31
N GLU A 85 12.05 -6.84 1.09
CA GLU A 85 12.25 -7.07 2.52
C GLU A 85 10.92 -6.95 3.28
N ALA A 86 10.10 -5.96 2.95
CA ALA A 86 8.78 -5.79 3.53
C ALA A 86 7.86 -6.97 3.24
N LEU A 87 7.85 -7.49 2.01
CA LEU A 87 7.09 -8.69 1.65
C LEU A 87 7.57 -9.92 2.41
N ALA A 88 8.88 -10.09 2.56
CA ALA A 88 9.49 -11.16 3.35
C ALA A 88 9.06 -11.09 4.82
N LEU A 89 9.09 -9.90 5.42
CA LEU A 89 8.67 -9.67 6.81
C LEU A 89 7.19 -9.99 7.02
N LEU A 90 6.32 -9.57 6.09
CA LEU A 90 4.89 -9.88 6.17
C LEU A 90 4.62 -11.39 6.07
N ALA A 91 5.36 -12.10 5.22
CA ALA A 91 5.21 -13.54 5.02
C ALA A 91 5.77 -14.38 6.17
N ASP A 92 6.68 -13.83 6.98
CA ASP A 92 7.36 -14.56 8.05
C ASP A 92 6.41 -14.85 9.24
N PRO A 93 6.19 -16.13 9.61
CA PRO A 93 5.35 -16.49 10.75
C PRO A 93 5.98 -16.16 12.12
N GLN A 94 7.28 -15.89 12.20
CA GLN A 94 7.94 -15.48 13.45
C GLN A 94 7.77 -13.98 13.75
N ARG A 95 7.34 -13.19 12.77
CA ARG A 95 7.08 -11.76 12.94
C ARG A 95 5.71 -11.54 13.55
N SER A 96 5.66 -10.72 14.59
CA SER A 96 4.43 -10.30 15.26
C SER A 96 3.55 -9.44 14.35
N GLU A 97 2.25 -9.37 14.65
CA GLU A 97 1.32 -8.50 13.93
C GLU A 97 1.73 -7.02 14.02
N THR A 98 2.27 -6.58 15.17
CA THR A 98 2.82 -5.21 15.35
C THR A 98 3.93 -4.91 14.36
N GLN A 99 4.92 -5.79 14.22
CA GLN A 99 6.01 -5.62 13.24
C GLN A 99 5.45 -5.53 11.82
N LYS A 100 4.45 -6.35 11.49
CA LYS A 100 3.82 -6.37 10.16
C LYS A 100 3.01 -5.10 9.88
N VAL A 101 2.29 -4.58 10.87
CA VAL A 101 1.57 -3.30 10.77
C VAL A 101 2.54 -2.15 10.52
N HIS A 102 3.63 -2.08 11.29
CA HIS A 102 4.62 -1.03 11.13
C HIS A 102 5.40 -1.11 9.81
N ALA A 103 5.77 -2.33 9.36
CA ALA A 103 6.32 -2.53 8.02
C ALA A 103 5.37 -1.98 6.95
N THR A 104 4.08 -2.28 7.08
CA THR A 104 3.05 -1.83 6.14
C THR A 104 2.90 -0.32 6.14
N ALA A 105 2.94 0.32 7.31
CA ALA A 105 2.86 1.78 7.44
C ALA A 105 3.97 2.49 6.65
N LEU A 106 5.20 1.97 6.70
CA LEU A 106 6.35 2.51 5.97
C LEU A 106 6.21 2.32 4.45
N MET A 107 5.50 1.28 4.01
CA MET A 107 5.27 0.98 2.59
C MET A 107 4.09 1.74 1.97
N LEU A 108 3.33 2.52 2.73
CA LEU A 108 2.20 3.30 2.20
C LEU A 108 2.64 4.40 1.20
N ALA A 109 3.90 4.78 1.23
CA ALA A 109 4.51 5.76 0.31
C ALA A 109 5.15 5.13 -0.94
N LEU A 110 4.98 3.82 -1.15
CA LEU A 110 5.50 3.14 -2.33
C LEU A 110 5.08 3.85 -3.62
N PRO A 111 5.96 3.98 -4.63
CA PRO A 111 5.56 4.39 -5.96
C PRO A 111 4.40 3.53 -6.49
N ILE A 112 3.53 4.10 -7.33
CA ILE A 112 2.26 3.46 -7.70
C ILE A 112 2.41 2.06 -8.31
N ASP A 113 3.44 1.81 -9.11
CA ASP A 113 3.73 0.49 -9.67
C ASP A 113 4.05 -0.56 -8.60
N HIS A 114 4.85 -0.19 -7.61
CA HIS A 114 5.17 -1.05 -6.47
C HIS A 114 3.99 -1.19 -5.52
N TYR A 115 3.23 -0.12 -5.28
CA TYR A 115 2.06 -0.15 -4.41
C TYR A 115 0.94 -1.04 -4.98
N LEU A 116 0.76 -1.07 -6.31
CA LEU A 116 -0.17 -2.03 -6.94
C LEU A 116 0.30 -3.48 -6.80
N GLY A 117 1.60 -3.73 -6.94
CA GLY A 117 2.20 -5.04 -6.64
C GLY A 117 2.05 -5.43 -5.17
N TRP A 118 2.23 -4.47 -4.26
CA TRP A 118 2.05 -4.62 -2.82
C TRP A 118 0.62 -5.04 -2.48
N MET A 119 -0.38 -4.38 -3.06
CA MET A 119 -1.80 -4.76 -2.88
C MET A 119 -2.07 -6.20 -3.36
N ASP A 120 -1.45 -6.65 -4.46
CA ASP A 120 -1.62 -8.03 -4.95
C ASP A 120 -0.93 -9.05 -4.06
N ALA A 121 0.30 -8.77 -3.62
CA ALA A 121 1.05 -9.66 -2.75
C ALA A 121 0.39 -9.79 -1.38
N THR A 122 0.00 -8.68 -0.76
CA THR A 122 -0.70 -8.68 0.54
C THR A 122 -2.08 -9.32 0.47
N HIS A 123 -2.82 -9.17 -0.63
CA HIS A 123 -4.04 -9.95 -0.86
C HIS A 123 -3.77 -11.46 -0.79
N GLY A 124 -2.72 -11.94 -1.48
CA GLY A 124 -2.29 -13.33 -1.39
C GLY A 124 -1.98 -13.74 0.05
N LEU A 125 -1.13 -12.97 0.75
CA LEU A 125 -0.76 -13.21 2.14
C LEU A 125 -1.97 -13.27 3.08
N TYR A 126 -2.97 -12.42 2.85
CA TYR A 126 -4.19 -12.38 3.64
C TYR A 126 -5.06 -13.63 3.39
N GLN A 127 -5.23 -14.02 2.13
CA GLN A 127 -6.04 -15.20 1.76
C GLN A 127 -5.53 -16.50 2.38
N HIS A 128 -4.20 -16.65 2.56
CA HIS A 128 -3.63 -17.83 3.20
C HIS A 128 -3.27 -17.61 4.69
N GLY A 129 -3.73 -16.52 5.29
CA GLY A 129 -3.63 -16.27 6.73
C GLY A 129 -2.25 -15.90 7.27
N ALA A 130 -1.31 -15.47 6.41
CA ALA A 130 0.00 -15.00 6.87
C ALA A 130 -0.01 -13.58 7.43
N ILE A 131 -0.99 -12.76 7.04
CA ILE A 131 -1.24 -11.44 7.63
C ILE A 131 -2.68 -11.34 8.15
N GLY A 132 -2.87 -10.57 9.22
CA GLY A 132 -4.20 -10.33 9.77
C GLY A 132 -4.97 -9.22 9.08
N GLN A 133 -6.21 -9.02 9.55
CA GLN A 133 -7.13 -8.00 9.05
C GLN A 133 -6.57 -6.58 9.24
N ALA A 134 -5.83 -6.31 10.32
CA ALA A 134 -5.29 -4.98 10.62
C ALA A 134 -4.30 -4.54 9.54
N VAL A 135 -3.39 -5.43 9.14
CA VAL A 135 -2.45 -5.20 8.04
C VAL A 135 -3.21 -4.96 6.74
N MET A 136 -4.17 -5.84 6.39
CA MET A 136 -4.92 -5.72 5.14
C MET A 136 -5.75 -4.43 5.06
N GLN A 137 -6.38 -4.02 6.17
CA GLN A 137 -7.05 -2.73 6.27
C GLN A 137 -6.06 -1.59 5.99
N LEU A 138 -4.90 -1.59 6.64
CA LEU A 138 -3.92 -0.53 6.42
C LEU A 138 -3.46 -0.44 4.96
N VAL A 139 -3.25 -1.58 4.29
CA VAL A 139 -2.90 -1.63 2.87
C VAL A 139 -3.98 -0.98 2.00
N VAL A 140 -5.25 -1.35 2.21
CA VAL A 140 -6.36 -0.97 1.32
C VAL A 140 -6.88 0.43 1.61
N PHE A 141 -6.66 0.96 2.81
CA PHE A 141 -7.15 2.27 3.20
C PHE A 141 -6.63 3.36 2.23
N PRO A 142 -7.51 4.20 1.65
CA PRO A 142 -7.14 5.22 0.68
C PRO A 142 -6.40 6.39 1.34
N ARG A 143 -5.10 6.20 1.54
CA ARG A 143 -4.14 7.18 2.07
C ARG A 143 -2.81 7.14 1.32
N SER A 144 -1.98 8.15 1.52
CA SER A 144 -0.61 8.23 0.95
C SER A 144 -0.64 8.01 -0.58
N THR A 145 0.11 7.06 -1.14
CA THR A 145 0.07 6.81 -2.60
C THR A 145 -1.35 6.54 -3.11
N ALA A 146 -2.19 5.82 -2.36
CA ALA A 146 -3.57 5.54 -2.80
C ALA A 146 -4.41 6.81 -2.95
N LEU A 147 -4.10 7.87 -2.20
CA LEU A 147 -4.77 9.16 -2.31
C LEU A 147 -4.49 9.79 -3.68
N ASP A 148 -3.26 9.79 -4.19
CA ASP A 148 -2.96 10.44 -5.47
C ASP A 148 -3.48 9.64 -6.69
N TYR A 149 -3.75 8.34 -6.50
CA TYR A 149 -4.09 7.40 -7.57
C TYR A 149 -5.46 6.71 -7.40
N TRP A 150 -6.35 7.23 -6.55
CA TRP A 150 -7.69 6.64 -6.29
C TRP A 150 -8.56 6.48 -7.57
N TRP A 151 -8.31 7.32 -8.58
CA TRP A 151 -9.00 7.34 -9.86
C TRP A 151 -8.43 6.30 -10.84
N LEU A 152 -7.24 5.77 -10.59
CA LEU A 152 -6.56 4.83 -11.48
C LEU A 152 -7.35 3.51 -11.55
N PRO A 153 -7.76 3.03 -12.74
CA PRO A 153 -8.54 1.80 -12.86
C PRO A 153 -7.88 0.57 -12.22
N GLN A 154 -6.54 0.50 -12.28
CA GLN A 154 -5.76 -0.58 -11.69
C GLN A 154 -5.86 -0.61 -10.17
N TRP A 155 -5.79 0.55 -9.52
CA TRP A 155 -5.96 0.67 -8.07
C TRP A 155 -7.40 0.36 -7.67
N ARG A 156 -8.38 0.95 -8.38
CA ARG A 156 -9.81 0.75 -8.13
C ARG A 156 -10.21 -0.71 -8.19
N SER A 157 -9.71 -1.46 -9.17
CA SER A 157 -9.95 -2.91 -9.28
C SER A 157 -9.53 -3.66 -8.01
N ARG A 158 -8.35 -3.36 -7.46
CA ARG A 158 -7.83 -3.99 -6.24
C ARG A 158 -8.59 -3.54 -4.99
N PHE A 159 -8.91 -2.24 -4.89
CA PHE A 159 -9.75 -1.73 -3.82
C PHE A 159 -11.14 -2.39 -3.82
N GLN A 160 -11.77 -2.55 -4.99
CA GLN A 160 -13.06 -3.25 -5.12
C GLN A 160 -12.99 -4.74 -4.77
N ARG A 161 -11.85 -5.38 -5.04
CA ARG A 161 -11.59 -6.77 -4.66
C ARG A 161 -11.47 -6.92 -3.13
N ASP A 162 -10.73 -6.03 -2.49
CA ASP A 162 -10.23 -6.24 -1.13
C ASP A 162 -10.99 -5.48 -0.04
N ALA A 163 -11.53 -4.29 -0.34
CA ALA A 163 -12.24 -3.48 0.65
C ALA A 163 -13.54 -4.10 1.19
N PRO A 164 -14.35 -4.84 0.39
CA PRO A 164 -15.54 -5.50 0.91
C PRO A 164 -15.21 -6.49 2.04
N GLY A 165 -15.89 -6.38 3.17
CA GLY A 165 -15.65 -7.21 4.36
C GLY A 165 -14.56 -6.66 5.30
N LEU A 166 -13.68 -5.78 4.81
CA LEU A 166 -12.75 -5.02 5.65
C LEU A 166 -13.35 -3.71 6.14
N TYR A 167 -14.26 -3.12 5.35
CA TYR A 167 -14.88 -1.82 5.60
C TYR A 167 -16.39 -1.84 5.40
N ASP A 168 -17.05 -0.83 5.99
CA ASP A 168 -18.48 -0.59 5.79
C ASP A 168 -18.79 -0.29 4.30
N PRO A 169 -19.86 -0.85 3.72
CA PRO A 169 -20.23 -0.60 2.33
C PRO A 169 -20.43 0.87 1.97
N ALA A 170 -20.88 1.71 2.90
CA ALA A 170 -21.02 3.15 2.68
C ALA A 170 -19.65 3.83 2.51
N PHE A 171 -18.66 3.44 3.31
CA PHE A 171 -17.28 3.90 3.14
C PHE A 171 -16.71 3.46 1.78
N VAL A 172 -16.86 2.18 1.43
CA VAL A 172 -16.41 1.67 0.12
C VAL A 172 -17.05 2.46 -1.02
N SER A 173 -18.34 2.78 -0.93
CA SER A 173 -19.04 3.61 -1.92
C SER A 173 -18.47 5.02 -2.00
N GLN A 174 -18.22 5.68 -0.86
CA GLN A 174 -17.62 7.03 -0.78
C GLN A 174 -16.22 7.09 -1.39
N VAL A 175 -15.42 6.03 -1.21
CA VAL A 175 -14.08 5.98 -1.82
C VAL A 175 -14.20 5.82 -3.33
N LEU A 176 -15.07 4.91 -3.80
CA LEU A 176 -15.24 4.65 -5.23
C LEU A 176 -15.86 5.82 -5.99
N ASN A 177 -16.71 6.63 -5.36
CA ASN A 177 -17.30 7.81 -5.98
C ASN A 177 -16.44 9.08 -5.80
N GLY A 178 -15.29 8.98 -5.12
CA GLY A 178 -14.33 10.07 -4.90
C GLY A 178 -14.68 11.02 -3.76
N GLN A 179 -15.77 10.82 -3.01
CA GLN A 179 -16.13 11.67 -1.87
C GLN A 179 -15.10 11.65 -0.73
N HIS A 180 -14.46 10.49 -0.51
CA HIS A 180 -13.37 10.37 0.48
C HIS A 180 -12.24 11.37 0.21
N TRP A 181 -11.91 11.62 -1.06
CA TRP A 181 -10.84 12.53 -1.46
C TRP A 181 -11.12 13.98 -1.05
N PHE A 182 -12.35 14.45 -1.25
CA PHE A 182 -12.73 15.84 -0.91
C PHE A 182 -12.91 16.07 0.60
N SER A 183 -13.00 15.00 1.38
CA SER A 183 -13.21 15.05 2.83
C SER A 183 -11.95 14.72 3.64
N TYR A 184 -10.88 14.26 2.99
CA TYR A 184 -9.61 13.92 3.63
C TYR A 184 -8.64 15.13 3.66
N PRO A 185 -7.94 15.41 4.78
CA PRO A 185 -8.10 14.81 6.12
C PRO A 185 -9.24 15.45 6.93
N GLY A 186 -9.96 16.42 6.36
CA GLY A 186 -10.81 17.41 7.04
C GLY A 186 -12.05 16.93 7.81
N GLN A 187 -12.32 15.62 7.91
CA GLN A 187 -13.38 15.06 8.77
C GLN A 187 -12.84 14.34 10.03
N GLY A 188 -11.53 14.37 10.30
CA GLY A 188 -10.96 13.86 11.56
C GLY A 188 -10.81 12.33 11.62
N TYR A 189 -10.03 11.77 10.68
CA TYR A 189 -9.57 10.38 10.71
C TYR A 189 -8.26 10.23 11.48
#